data_AF-A0AAP6LLJ6-F1
#
_entry.id   AF-A0AAP6LLJ6-F1
#
_cell.length_a   1.000
_cell.length_b   1.000
_cell.length_c   1.000
_cell.angle_alpha   90.00
_cell.angle_beta   90.00
_cell.angle_gamma   90.00
#
_symmetry.space_group_name_H-M   'P 1'
#
loop_
_entity.id
_entity.type
_entity.pdbx_description
1 polymer ?
#
loop_
_entity_poly.entity_id
_entity_poly.type
_entity_poly.pdbx_seq_one_letter_code
_entity_poly.pdbx_strand_id
1 'polypeptide(L)'
;MNLYTKYLEKLKTENILVDIYTDNYDESDYGFIIDFNDEFLLIEKFDKECDYDGLTILLMHNITRIRWSGNDLESVAKLIDSTQRVKVR
;
A
#
# COMPACT_ATOMS: atom_id res chain seq x y z
N MET A 1 21.02 -5.76 -0.43
CA MET A 1 19.58 -5.43 -0.35
C MET A 1 18.96 -5.73 -1.71
N ASN A 2 17.89 -6.52 -1.77
CA ASN A 2 17.25 -6.89 -3.05
C ASN A 2 16.49 -5.68 -3.62
N LEU A 3 16.24 -5.67 -4.92
CA LEU A 3 15.60 -4.56 -5.63
C LEU A 3 14.20 -4.27 -5.09
N TYR A 4 13.39 -5.31 -4.87
CA TYR A 4 12.03 -5.13 -4.36
C TYR A 4 12.04 -4.54 -2.93
N THR A 5 12.93 -5.03 -2.05
CA THR A 5 13.09 -4.52 -0.68
C THR A 5 13.43 -3.03 -0.68
N LYS A 6 14.29 -2.59 -1.62
CA LYS A 6 14.63 -1.17 -1.81
C LYS A 6 13.40 -0.32 -2.13
N TYR A 7 12.53 -0.80 -3.00
CA TYR A 7 11.34 -0.05 -3.39
C TYR A 7 10.25 -0.09 -2.31
N LEU A 8 10.06 -1.21 -1.61
CA LEU A 8 9.15 -1.24 -0.45
C LEU A 8 9.57 -0.22 0.62
N GLU A 9 10.88 -0.15 0.92
CA GLU A 9 11.40 0.82 1.88
C GLU A 9 11.21 2.27 1.40
N LYS A 10 11.42 2.52 0.10
CA LYS A 10 11.14 3.82 -0.51
C LYS A 10 9.67 4.21 -0.34
N LEU A 11 8.75 3.32 -0.70
CA LEU A 11 7.31 3.57 -0.69
C LEU A 11 6.79 3.81 0.74
N LYS A 12 7.32 3.05 1.72
CA LYS A 12 7.08 3.27 3.15
C LYS A 12 7.60 4.63 3.62
N THR A 13 8.86 4.95 3.33
CA THR A 13 9.53 6.17 3.81
C THR A 13 8.93 7.44 3.20
N GLU A 14 8.67 7.43 1.90
CA GLU A 14 8.09 8.56 1.17
C GLU A 14 6.57 8.64 1.33
N ASN A 15 5.97 7.70 2.04
CA ASN A 15 4.55 7.63 2.31
C ASN A 15 3.68 7.69 1.04
N ILE A 16 3.99 6.83 0.08
CA ILE A 16 3.35 6.79 -1.23
C ILE A 16 2.17 5.82 -1.21
N LEU A 17 1.01 6.25 -1.74
CA LEU A 17 -0.15 5.38 -1.95
C LEU A 17 0.19 4.32 -2.99
N VAL A 18 -0.06 3.06 -2.64
CA VAL A 18 0.16 1.90 -3.50
C VAL A 18 -1.15 1.18 -3.82
N ASP A 19 -1.15 0.48 -4.93
CA ASP A 19 -2.22 -0.40 -5.39
C ASP A 19 -1.65 -1.80 -5.59
N ILE A 20 -2.07 -2.73 -4.74
CA ILE A 20 -1.47 -4.06 -4.57
C ILE A 20 -2.40 -5.12 -5.16
N TYR A 21 -1.84 -5.92 -6.06
CA TYR A 21 -2.52 -7.02 -6.72
C TYR A 21 -2.01 -8.33 -6.14
N THR A 22 -2.93 -9.24 -5.84
CA THR A 22 -2.61 -10.60 -5.44
C THR A 22 -2.95 -11.59 -6.57
N ASP A 23 -2.77 -12.89 -6.33
CA ASP A 23 -3.20 -13.94 -7.26
C ASP A 23 -4.74 -13.97 -7.47
N ASN A 24 -5.51 -13.25 -6.65
CA ASN A 24 -6.95 -13.09 -6.84
C ASN A 24 -7.22 -11.92 -7.81
N TYR A 25 -7.48 -12.27 -9.08
CA TYR A 25 -7.43 -11.34 -10.23
C TYR A 25 -8.47 -10.21 -10.25
N ASP A 26 -9.54 -10.30 -9.46
CA ASP A 26 -10.69 -9.40 -9.61
C ASP A 26 -10.63 -8.16 -8.71
N GLU A 27 -9.73 -8.12 -7.72
CA GLU A 27 -9.66 -7.01 -6.75
C GLU A 27 -8.21 -6.66 -6.40
N SER A 28 -7.98 -5.37 -6.12
CA SER A 28 -6.71 -4.86 -5.63
C SER A 28 -6.90 -4.06 -4.35
N ASP A 29 -5.87 -4.03 -3.51
CA ASP A 29 -5.87 -3.31 -2.25
C ASP A 29 -5.14 -1.97 -2.39
N TYR A 30 -5.85 -0.87 -2.13
CA TYR A 30 -5.26 0.46 -2.02
C TYR A 30 -4.79 0.71 -0.58
N GLY A 31 -3.57 1.23 -0.43
CA GLY A 31 -3.07 1.53 0.91
C GLY A 31 -1.70 2.15 0.95
N PHE A 32 -1.24 2.44 2.17
CA PHE A 32 0.13 2.86 2.44
C PHE A 32 0.86 1.76 3.19
N ILE A 33 2.12 1.55 2.81
CA ILE A 33 2.96 0.53 3.45
C ILE A 33 3.37 1.05 4.84
N ILE A 34 3.00 0.30 5.88
CA ILE A 34 3.41 0.58 7.26
C ILE A 34 4.71 -0.15 7.56
N ASP A 35 4.76 -1.45 7.26
CA ASP A 35 5.94 -2.26 7.51
C ASP A 35 5.98 -3.50 6.62
N PHE A 36 7.15 -4.15 6.53
CA PHE A 36 7.29 -5.40 5.80
C PHE A 36 8.48 -6.21 6.31
N ASN A 37 8.44 -7.51 6.06
CA ASN A 37 9.57 -8.40 6.21
C ASN A 37 9.62 -9.37 5.02
N ASP A 38 10.40 -10.44 5.13
CA ASP A 38 10.57 -11.40 4.02
C ASP A 38 9.30 -12.20 3.71
N GLU A 39 8.35 -12.30 4.64
CA GLU A 39 7.13 -13.11 4.51
C GLU A 39 5.85 -12.26 4.38
N PHE A 40 5.82 -11.08 5.00
CA PHE A 40 4.61 -10.29 5.19
C PHE A 40 4.79 -8.83 4.77
N LEU A 41 3.72 -8.26 4.22
CA LEU A 41 3.54 -6.84 3.96
C LEU A 41 2.35 -6.33 4.79
N LEU A 42 2.58 -5.32 5.63
CA LEU A 42 1.55 -4.64 6.41
C LEU A 42 1.20 -3.31 5.75
N ILE A 43 -0.08 -3.11 5.47
CA ILE A 43 -0.61 -1.85 4.93
C ILE A 43 -1.72 -1.29 5.80
N GLU A 44 -1.86 0.03 5.82
CA GLU A 44 -3.14 0.67 6.12
C GLU A 44 -3.95 0.76 4.82
N LYS A 45 -5.14 0.19 4.84
CA LYS A 45 -6.00 0.05 3.67
C LYS A 45 -7.00 1.21 3.58
N PHE A 46 -7.33 1.60 2.36
CA PHE A 46 -8.39 2.54 2.05
C PHE A 46 -9.37 1.91 1.07
N ASP A 47 -10.66 2.17 1.27
CA ASP A 47 -11.69 1.71 0.36
C ASP A 47 -11.84 2.61 -0.87
N LYS A 48 -12.80 2.27 -1.73
CA LYS A 48 -13.11 3.03 -2.96
C LYS A 48 -13.61 4.46 -2.70
N GLU A 49 -14.06 4.77 -1.50
CA GLU A 49 -14.54 6.10 -1.07
C GLU A 49 -13.41 6.91 -0.42
N CYS A 50 -12.19 6.36 -0.39
CA CYS A 50 -11.00 6.94 0.25
C CYS A 50 -11.10 6.99 1.79
N ASP A 51 -11.98 6.17 2.37
CA ASP A 51 -12.10 6.03 3.82
C ASP A 51 -11.17 4.92 4.34
N TYR A 52 -10.65 5.13 5.55
CA TYR A 52 -9.80 4.16 6.23
C TYR A 52 -10.53 2.85 6.51
N ASP A 53 -10.00 1.75 5.97
CA ASP A 53 -10.55 0.38 6.03
C ASP A 53 -9.69 -0.54 6.93
N GLY A 54 -8.92 0.05 7.85
CA GLY A 54 -8.15 -0.72 8.82
C GLY A 54 -6.75 -1.14 8.35
N LEU A 55 -6.25 -2.20 8.99
CA LEU A 55 -4.92 -2.77 8.74
C LEU A 55 -5.04 -4.12 8.05
N THR A 56 -4.25 -4.32 7.00
CA THR A 56 -4.21 -5.57 6.23
C THR A 56 -2.79 -6.13 6.21
N ILE A 57 -2.67 -7.43 6.49
CA ILE A 57 -1.41 -8.18 6.36
C ILE A 57 -1.54 -9.10 5.15
N LEU A 58 -0.64 -8.92 4.19
CA LEU A 58 -0.55 -9.71 2.97
C LEU A 58 0.69 -10.62 3.03
N LEU A 59 0.55 -11.84 2.53
CA LEU A 59 1.69 -12.73 2.30
C LEU A 59 2.47 -12.25 1.07
N MET A 60 3.77 -11.99 1.21
CA MET A 60 4.63 -11.49 0.14
C MET A 60 4.61 -12.38 -1.11
N HIS A 61 4.51 -13.70 -0.94
CA HIS A 61 4.47 -14.64 -2.06
C HIS A 61 3.16 -14.62 -2.86
N ASN A 62 2.08 -14.07 -2.30
CA ASN A 62 0.80 -13.91 -3.01
C ASN A 62 0.72 -12.60 -3.79
N ILE A 63 1.68 -11.68 -3.60
CA ILE A 63 1.68 -10.38 -4.26
C ILE A 63 2.25 -10.55 -5.66
N THR A 64 1.42 -10.31 -6.67
CA THR A 64 1.81 -10.42 -8.08
C THR A 64 2.35 -9.11 -8.64
N ARG A 65 1.84 -7.96 -8.13
CA ARG A 65 2.22 -6.63 -8.61
C ARG A 65 1.90 -5.56 -7.57
N ILE A 66 2.80 -4.59 -7.45
CA ILE A 66 2.55 -3.33 -6.73
C ILE A 66 2.66 -2.19 -7.74
N ARG A 67 1.62 -1.37 -7.85
CA ARG A 67 1.62 -0.12 -8.63
C ARG A 67 1.75 1.06 -7.68
N TRP A 68 2.49 2.07 -8.10
CA TRP A 68 2.65 3.32 -7.40
C TRP A 68 2.91 4.43 -8.43
N SER A 69 2.68 5.68 -8.03
CA SER A 69 2.73 6.85 -8.93
C SER A 69 1.70 6.76 -10.07
N GLY A 70 1.71 7.75 -10.96
CA GLY A 70 0.73 7.93 -12.02
C GLY A 70 -0.46 8.78 -11.60
N ASN A 71 -1.06 9.43 -12.59
CA ASN A 71 -2.09 10.45 -12.38
C ASN A 71 -3.27 9.97 -11.51
N ASP A 72 -3.67 8.71 -11.67
CA ASP A 72 -4.82 8.15 -10.95
C ASP A 72 -4.51 8.02 -9.45
N LEU A 73 -3.42 7.35 -9.09
CA LEU A 73 -3.01 7.16 -7.69
C LEU A 73 -2.66 8.49 -7.00
N GLU A 74 -2.05 9.42 -7.73
CA GLU A 74 -1.75 10.76 -7.20
C GLU A 74 -3.01 11.60 -6.97
N SER A 75 -4.08 11.36 -7.73
CA SER A 75 -5.37 12.01 -7.52
C SER A 75 -6.09 11.40 -6.33
N VAL A 76 -6.12 10.06 -6.23
CA VAL A 76 -6.70 9.34 -5.08
C VAL A 76 -6.00 9.72 -3.78
N ALA A 77 -4.67 9.77 -3.75
CA ALA A 77 -3.90 10.14 -2.57
C ALA A 77 -4.24 11.54 -2.02
N LYS A 78 -4.70 12.47 -2.87
CA LYS A 78 -5.14 13.82 -2.44
C LYS A 78 -6.54 13.84 -1.85
N LEU A 79 -7.37 12.83 -2.13
CA LEU A 79 -8.72 12.69 -1.59
C LEU A 79 -8.72 12.07 -0.19
N ILE A 80 -7.70 11.25 0.11
CA ILE A 80 -7.55 10.62 1.42
C ILE A 80 -7.30 11.67 2.50
N ASP A 81 -8.13 11.66 3.55
CA ASP A 81 -7.94 12.53 4.70
C ASP A 81 -6.75 12.05 5.55
N SER A 82 -5.71 12.88 5.58
CA SER A 82 -4.51 12.64 6.39
C SER A 82 -4.78 12.41 7.88
N THR A 83 -5.92 12.87 8.43
CA THR A 83 -6.28 12.65 9.84
C THR A 83 -6.68 11.21 10.14
N GLN A 84 -7.13 10.46 9.14
CA GLN A 84 -7.51 9.05 9.26
C GLN A 84 -6.30 8.11 9.20
N ARG A 85 -5.11 8.62 8.84
CA ARG A 85 -3.87 7.85 8.69
C ARG A 85 -3.36 7.36 10.04
N VAL A 86 -2.85 6.13 10.06
CA VAL A 86 -2.14 5.60 11.21
C VAL A 86 -0.86 6.42 11.41
N LYS A 87 -0.74 7.06 12.57
CA LYS A 87 0.50 7.76 12.95
C LYS A 87 1.57 6.72 13.25
N VAL A 88 2.36 6.38 12.25
CA VAL A 88 3.58 5.57 12.43
C VAL A 88 4.50 6.36 13.36
N ARG A 89 4.77 5.82 14.56
CA ARG A 89 5.64 6.42 15.58
C ARG A 89 7.10 6.08 15.33
#